data_AF-A0A0Q5J9Q2-F1
#
_entry.id   AF-A0A0Q5J9Q2-F1
#
_cell.length_a   1.000
_cell.length_b   1.000
_cell.length_c   1.000
_cell.angle_alpha   90.00
_cell.angle_beta   90.00
_cell.angle_gamma   90.00
#
_symmetry.space_group_name_H-M   'P 1'
#
loop_
_entity.id
_entity.type
_entity.pdbx_description
1 polymer ?
#
loop_
_entity_poly.entity_id
_entity_poly.type
_entity_poly.pdbx_seq_one_letter_code
_entity_poly.pdbx_strand_id
1 'polypeptide(L)'
;MSDQSKLANRYDDLFFQAADHPSAPMLTREWLRLVRERQGLRQVDVATRLAALGPQAALSREHLSKLEGGKSSFSFLGFFQTDGVRQVLNVAQAEWDERMQQVSVPLQRRAP
;
A
#
# COMPACT_ATOMS: atom_id res chain seq x y z
N MET A 1 -23.67 42.79 -3.60
CA MET A 1 -22.24 42.52 -3.29
C MET A 1 -22.20 41.47 -2.20
N SER A 2 -21.16 40.61 -2.22
CA SER A 2 -20.91 39.43 -1.35
C SER A 2 -21.70 38.19 -1.80
N ASP A 3 -21.18 37.29 -2.63
CA ASP A 3 -19.91 36.53 -2.62
C ASP A 3 -19.77 35.64 -1.37
N GLN A 4 -20.23 34.39 -1.50
CA GLN A 4 -19.85 33.28 -0.62
C GLN A 4 -19.54 32.05 -1.49
N SER A 5 -18.63 32.21 -2.44
CA SER A 5 -17.89 31.09 -3.01
C SER A 5 -16.81 30.63 -2.03
N LYS A 6 -17.17 29.94 -0.95
CA LYS A 6 -16.21 29.21 -0.10
C LYS A 6 -16.83 27.91 0.41
N LEU A 7 -17.07 27.00 -0.53
CA LEU A 7 -17.31 25.57 -0.29
C LEU A 7 -16.12 24.77 -0.83
N ALA A 8 -14.91 25.27 -0.58
CA ALA A 8 -13.67 24.58 -0.86
C ALA A 8 -12.98 24.24 0.46
N ASN A 9 -12.58 22.97 0.58
CA ASN A 9 -11.56 22.46 1.50
C ASN A 9 -11.95 22.28 2.97
N ARG A 10 -12.97 21.44 3.22
CA ARG A 10 -13.01 20.65 4.47
C ARG A 10 -12.25 19.31 4.39
N TYR A 11 -11.59 19.03 3.26
CA TYR A 11 -10.79 17.80 3.09
C TYR A 11 -9.28 18.02 3.29
N ASP A 12 -8.79 19.26 3.36
CA ASP A 12 -7.35 19.54 3.54
C ASP A 12 -6.89 19.43 5.00
N ASP A 13 -7.75 19.75 5.98
CA ASP A 13 -7.35 19.74 7.40
C ASP A 13 -7.20 18.34 8.00
N LEU A 14 -7.71 17.29 7.33
CA LEU A 14 -7.56 15.91 7.79
C LEU A 14 -6.31 15.21 7.24
N PHE A 15 -5.59 15.83 6.30
CA PHE A 15 -4.43 15.19 5.67
C PHE A 15 -3.09 15.51 6.36
N PHE A 16 -3.03 16.58 7.14
CA PHE A 16 -1.78 17.04 7.78
C PHE A 16 -1.59 16.59 9.24
N GLN A 17 -2.55 15.86 9.82
CA GLN A 17 -2.47 15.41 11.22
C GLN A 17 -2.16 13.91 11.38
N ALA A 18 -1.71 13.22 10.34
CA ALA A 18 -1.20 11.86 10.41
C ALA A 18 0.33 11.79 10.65
N ALA A 19 0.91 12.86 11.19
CA ALA A 19 2.35 12.98 11.38
C ALA A 19 2.89 12.37 12.68
N ASP A 20 2.08 12.05 13.70
CA ASP A 20 2.63 11.63 15.01
C ASP A 20 1.75 10.63 15.81
N HIS A 21 1.20 9.61 15.16
CA HIS A 21 0.58 8.50 15.90
C HIS A 21 1.39 7.20 15.77
N PRO A 22 2.07 6.75 16.84
CA PRO A 22 2.56 5.38 16.90
C PRO A 22 1.36 4.45 17.15
N SER A 23 1.31 3.34 16.39
CA SER A 23 0.64 2.11 16.84
C SER A 23 -0.88 1.96 16.67
N ALA A 24 -1.50 2.50 15.61
CA ALA A 24 -2.69 1.83 15.08
C ALA A 24 -2.23 0.66 14.19
N PRO A 25 -2.62 -0.61 14.45
CA PRO A 25 -2.29 -1.71 13.55
C PRO A 25 -3.05 -1.51 12.24
N MET A 26 -2.44 -0.82 11.29
CA MET A 26 -2.95 -0.73 9.93
C MET A 26 -2.98 -2.14 9.37
N LEU A 27 -4.11 -2.54 8.80
CA LEU A 27 -4.18 -3.80 8.09
C LEU A 27 -3.15 -3.73 6.96
N THR A 28 -2.23 -4.68 6.92
CA THR A 28 -1.08 -4.72 6.00
C THR A 28 -1.47 -4.61 4.51
N ARG A 29 -2.72 -4.93 4.17
CA ARG A 29 -3.33 -4.67 2.85
C ARG A 29 -3.47 -3.17 2.51
N GLU A 30 -3.83 -2.35 3.50
CA GLU A 30 -3.95 -0.89 3.33
C GLU A 30 -2.58 -0.21 3.32
N TRP A 31 -1.58 -0.80 4.00
CA TRP A 31 -0.22 -0.27 3.98
C TRP A 31 0.33 -0.19 2.55
N LEU A 32 0.18 -1.24 1.74
CA LEU A 32 0.66 -1.24 0.36
C LEU A 32 0.04 -0.11 -0.47
N ARG A 33 -1.29 0.07 -0.32
CA ARG A 33 -2.04 1.15 -0.96
C ARG A 33 -1.51 2.51 -0.55
N LEU A 34 -1.26 2.72 0.74
CA LEU A 34 -0.77 4.00 1.27
C LEU A 34 0.65 4.30 0.84
N VAL A 35 1.55 3.32 0.83
CA VAL A 35 2.91 3.48 0.29
C VAL A 35 2.82 3.91 -1.18
N ARG A 36 1.99 3.23 -1.98
CA ARG A 36 1.77 3.59 -3.38
C ARG A 36 1.25 5.02 -3.53
N GLU A 37 0.23 5.39 -2.76
CA GLU A 37 -0.40 6.72 -2.83
C GLU A 37 0.54 7.84 -2.37
N ARG A 38 1.36 7.61 -1.34
CA ARG A 38 2.42 8.54 -0.89
C ARG A 38 3.46 8.83 -1.98
N GLN A 39 3.67 7.88 -2.89
CA GLN A 39 4.55 8.05 -4.04
C GLN A 39 3.86 8.66 -5.26
N GLY A 40 2.58 9.03 -5.14
CA GLY A 40 1.80 9.58 -6.24
C GLY A 40 1.57 8.58 -7.38
N LEU A 41 1.70 7.28 -7.12
CA LEU A 41 1.56 6.25 -8.14
C LEU A 41 0.13 5.73 -8.20
N ARG A 42 -0.39 5.49 -9.40
CA ARG A 42 -1.60 4.69 -9.60
C ARG A 42 -1.19 3.22 -9.74
N GLN A 43 -2.14 2.31 -9.53
CA GLN A 43 -1.89 0.86 -9.70
C GLN A 43 -1.39 0.51 -11.11
N VAL A 44 -1.85 1.23 -12.15
CA VAL A 44 -1.36 1.02 -13.52
C VAL A 44 0.12 1.41 -13.66
N ASP A 45 0.55 2.47 -12.97
CA ASP A 45 1.94 2.93 -13.03
C ASP A 45 2.86 1.91 -12.35
N VAL A 46 2.42 1.32 -11.23
CA VAL A 46 3.12 0.21 -10.56
C VAL A 46 3.20 -1.02 -11.46
N ALA A 47 2.09 -1.43 -12.09
CA ALA A 47 2.07 -2.57 -13.01
C ALA A 47 3.03 -2.37 -14.19
N THR A 48 3.06 -1.17 -14.79
CA THR A 48 3.99 -0.83 -15.86
C THR A 48 5.45 -0.89 -15.40
N ARG A 49 5.77 -0.35 -14.21
CA ARG A 49 7.13 -0.39 -13.66
C ARG A 49 7.56 -1.81 -13.32
N LEU A 50 6.67 -2.65 -12.79
CA LEU A 50 6.94 -4.07 -12.53
C LEU A 50 7.22 -4.84 -13.82
N ALA A 51 6.44 -4.60 -14.88
CA ALA A 51 6.70 -5.20 -16.18
C ALA A 51 8.05 -4.77 -16.76
N ALA A 52 8.49 -3.54 -16.50
CA ALA A 52 9.80 -3.04 -16.93
C ALA A 52 10.99 -3.69 -16.18
N LEU A 53 10.79 -4.24 -14.98
CA LEU A 53 11.82 -5.03 -14.28
C LEU A 53 12.01 -6.43 -14.90
N GLY A 54 10.99 -6.93 -15.61
CA GLY A 54 11.01 -8.20 -16.32
C GLY A 54 9.74 -9.03 -16.12
N PRO A 55 9.52 -10.04 -16.98
CA PRO A 55 8.30 -10.85 -16.95
C PRO A 55 8.08 -11.60 -15.63
N GLN A 56 9.16 -11.97 -14.93
CA GLN A 56 9.13 -12.65 -13.63
C GLN A 56 8.65 -11.75 -12.47
N ALA A 57 8.77 -10.42 -12.60
CA ALA A 57 8.33 -9.45 -11.61
C ALA A 57 6.94 -8.86 -11.96
N ALA A 58 6.45 -9.10 -13.18
CA ALA A 58 5.23 -8.50 -13.68
C ALA A 58 4.00 -8.91 -12.85
N LEU A 59 3.19 -7.91 -12.50
CA LEU A 59 1.86 -8.06 -11.93
C LEU A 59 0.87 -7.17 -12.67
N SER A 60 -0.34 -7.70 -12.88
CA SER A 60 -1.41 -6.90 -13.46
C SER A 60 -1.96 -5.90 -12.44
N ARG A 61 -2.58 -4.82 -12.95
CA ARG A 61 -3.36 -3.88 -12.12
C ARG A 61 -4.40 -4.61 -11.27
N GLU A 62 -5.04 -5.65 -11.80
CA GLU A 62 -6.05 -6.43 -11.07
C GLU A 62 -5.43 -7.20 -9.90
N HIS A 63 -4.26 -7.81 -10.09
CA HIS A 63 -3.53 -8.47 -9.00
C HIS A 63 -3.15 -7.47 -7.91
N LEU A 64 -2.64 -6.30 -8.28
CA LEU A 64 -2.34 -5.22 -7.33
C LEU A 64 -3.60 -4.78 -6.57
N SER A 65 -4.73 -4.62 -7.25
CA SER A 65 -5.99 -4.29 -6.60
C SER A 65 -6.47 -5.38 -5.62
N LYS A 66 -6.25 -6.66 -5.93
CA LYS A 66 -6.58 -7.77 -5.03
C LYS A 66 -5.65 -7.79 -3.81
N LEU A 67 -4.36 -7.50 -3.98
CA LEU A 67 -3.38 -7.37 -2.88
C LEU A 67 -3.72 -6.20 -1.96
N GLU A 68 -3.89 -5.00 -2.52
CA GLU A 68 -4.26 -3.78 -1.76
C GLU A 68 -5.63 -3.93 -1.08
N GLY A 69 -6.56 -4.65 -1.70
CA GLY A 69 -7.88 -4.94 -1.12
C GLY A 69 -7.90 -6.11 -0.13
N GLY A 70 -6.77 -6.81 0.08
CA GLY A 70 -6.69 -7.99 0.94
C GLY A 70 -7.46 -9.22 0.43
N LYS A 71 -7.85 -9.22 -0.84
CA LYS A 71 -8.47 -10.37 -1.52
C LYS A 71 -7.43 -11.39 -2.00
N SER A 72 -6.15 -10.99 -1.98
CA SER A 72 -4.99 -11.85 -2.23
C SER A 72 -3.91 -11.56 -1.19
N SER A 73 -3.07 -12.55 -0.91
CA SER A 73 -1.94 -12.46 0.03
C SER A 73 -0.60 -12.41 -0.73
N PHE A 74 0.40 -11.77 -0.11
CA PHE A 74 1.79 -11.83 -0.56
C PHE A 74 2.36 -13.25 -0.60
N SER A 75 1.80 -14.18 0.19
CA SER A 75 2.18 -15.60 0.16
C SER A 75 1.92 -16.27 -1.21
N PHE A 76 1.06 -15.69 -2.04
CA PHE A 76 0.79 -16.18 -3.41
C PHE A 76 1.71 -15.54 -4.46
N LEU A 77 2.56 -14.59 -4.08
CA LEU A 77 3.54 -13.98 -4.98
C LEU A 77 4.85 -14.75 -4.94
N GLY A 78 5.48 -14.89 -6.10
CA GLY A 78 6.85 -15.40 -6.18
C GLY A 78 7.86 -14.40 -5.63
N PHE A 79 9.06 -14.88 -5.30
CA PHE A 79 10.16 -14.06 -4.78
C PHE A 79 10.40 -12.79 -5.63
N PHE A 80 10.53 -12.94 -6.94
CA PHE A 80 10.79 -11.81 -7.86
C PHE A 80 9.63 -10.80 -7.92
N GLN A 81 8.39 -11.23 -7.73
CA GLN A 81 7.23 -10.34 -7.71
C GLN A 81 7.21 -9.55 -6.40
N THR A 82 7.45 -10.22 -5.27
CA THR A 82 7.52 -9.58 -3.95
C THR A 82 8.64 -8.55 -3.90
N ASP A 83 9.84 -8.92 -4.33
CA ASP A 83 10.97 -7.99 -4.37
C ASP A 83 10.76 -6.88 -5.40
N GLY A 84 10.17 -7.19 -6.56
CA GLY A 84 9.79 -6.19 -7.56
C GLY A 84 8.83 -5.14 -7.01
N VAL A 85 7.78 -5.55 -6.26
CA VAL A 85 6.83 -4.63 -5.63
C VAL A 85 7.55 -3.72 -4.63
N ARG A 86 8.42 -4.28 -3.79
CA ARG A 86 9.25 -3.52 -2.85
C ARG A 86 10.11 -2.49 -3.56
N GLN A 87 10.80 -2.87 -4.64
CA GLN A 87 11.66 -1.98 -5.41
C GLN A 87 10.87 -0.86 -6.11
N VAL A 88 9.77 -1.19 -6.79
CA VAL A 88 8.94 -0.21 -7.52
C VAL A 88 8.31 0.80 -6.57
N LEU A 89 7.91 0.34 -5.38
CA LEU A 89 7.41 1.17 -4.31
C LEU A 89 8.52 1.73 -3.42
N ASN A 90 9.79 1.68 -3.85
CA ASN A 90 10.94 2.25 -3.15
C ASN A 90 10.93 2.03 -1.62
N VAL A 91 10.53 0.83 -1.18
CA VAL A 91 10.46 0.48 0.24
C VAL A 91 11.80 -0.12 0.65
N ALA A 92 12.37 0.37 1.74
CA ALA A 92 13.58 -0.20 2.31
C ALA A 92 13.33 -1.65 2.77
N GLN A 93 14.33 -2.52 2.61
CA GLN A 93 14.19 -3.94 2.99
C GLN A 93 13.76 -4.10 4.45
N ALA A 94 14.34 -3.32 5.37
CA ALA A 94 14.01 -3.36 6.78
C ALA A 94 12.52 -3.02 7.07
N GLU A 95 11.99 -1.97 6.43
CA GLU A 95 10.57 -1.61 6.55
C GLU A 95 9.68 -2.71 5.98
N TRP A 96 10.06 -3.26 4.82
CA TRP A 96 9.33 -4.35 4.20
C TRP A 96 9.24 -5.58 5.13
N ASP A 97 10.37 -5.98 5.71
CA ASP A 97 10.45 -7.16 6.59
C ASP A 97 9.64 -6.96 7.88
N GLU A 98 9.74 -5.78 8.51
CA GLU A 98 8.93 -5.43 9.68
C GLU A 98 7.43 -5.57 9.38
N ARG A 99 7.00 -5.07 8.22
CA ARG A 99 5.60 -5.15 7.80
C ARG A 99 5.18 -6.58 7.49
N MET A 100 6.01 -7.37 6.80
CA MET A 100 5.69 -8.76 6.46
C MET A 100 5.69 -9.70 7.68
N GLN A 101 6.47 -9.41 8.72
CA GLN A 101 6.40 -10.13 9.99
C GLN A 101 5.03 -9.95 10.67
N GLN A 102 4.44 -8.75 10.59
CA GLN A 102 3.09 -8.47 11.09
C GLN A 102 1.99 -9.17 10.27
N VAL A 103 2.26 -9.52 9.00
CA VAL A 103 1.35 -10.32 8.13
C VAL A 103 1.40 -11.81 8.47
N SER A 104 2.58 -12.32 8.85
CA SER A 104 2.84 -13.75 9.04
C SER A 104 2.31 -14.31 10.36
N VAL A 105 1.91 -13.44 11.30
CA VAL A 105 1.21 -13.85 12.51
C VAL A 105 -0.27 -14.04 12.13
N PRO A 106 -0.80 -15.27 12.12
CA PRO A 106 -2.24 -15.45 11.99
C PRO A 106 -2.87 -14.62 13.10
N LEU A 107 -3.92 -13.85 12.81
CA LEU A 107 -4.82 -13.37 13.83
C LEU A 107 -5.32 -14.62 14.58
N GLN A 108 -4.61 -15.03 15.63
CA GLN A 108 -5.13 -15.92 16.62
C GLN A 108 -6.33 -15.16 17.16
N ARG A 109 -7.52 -15.52 16.65
CA ARG A 109 -8.78 -15.12 17.26
C ARG A 109 -8.60 -15.46 18.73
N ARG A 110 -8.45 -14.43 19.57
CA ARG A 110 -8.71 -14.59 20.99
C ARG A 110 -10.16 -15.06 21.04
N ALA A 111 -10.33 -16.37 21.23
CA ALA A 111 -11.60 -16.93 21.64
C ALA A 111 -11.95 -16.33 23.01
N PRO A 112 -13.25 -16.10 23.27
CA PRO A 112 -13.73 -15.44 24.48
C PRO A 112 -13.34 -16.18 25.77
#